data_AF-A0A2G9RL88-F1
#
_entry.id   AF-A0A2G9RL88-F1
#
_cell.length_a   1.000
_cell.length_b   1.000
_cell.length_c   1.000
_cell.angle_alpha   90.00
_cell.angle_beta   90.00
_cell.angle_gamma   90.00
#
_symmetry.space_group_name_H-M   'P 1'
#
loop_
_entity.id
_entity.type
_entity.pdbx_description
1 polymer ?
#
loop_
_entity_poly.entity_id
_entity_poly.type
_entity_poly.pdbx_seq_one_letter_code
_entity_poly.pdbx_strand_id
1 'polypeptide(L)'
;MLAMQYVRSAVILAAVAAYLDEEEEDNQRRRKHRFWIHPIIAQREVRGQFGVLYNDLRAHEDKFFNYTRMSIRSFDELLALLSSHLERQNTSFRRSIPAVERLIITL
;
A
#
# COMPACT_ATOMS: atom_id res chain seq x y z
N MET A 1 60.31 -2.57 3.46
CA MET A 1 59.55 -1.49 2.78
C MET A 1 58.18 -1.97 2.29
N LEU A 2 58.08 -3.11 1.58
CA LEU A 2 56.81 -3.72 1.14
C LEU A 2 55.81 -4.06 2.27
N ALA A 3 56.25 -4.67 3.38
CA ALA A 3 55.37 -4.99 4.50
C ALA A 3 54.66 -3.76 5.11
N MET A 4 55.32 -2.61 5.10
CA MET A 4 54.77 -1.35 5.61
C MET A 4 53.72 -0.74 4.65
N GLN A 5 53.85 -1.00 3.34
CA GLN A 5 52.86 -0.64 2.32
C GLN A 5 51.56 -1.45 2.47
N TYR A 6 51.68 -2.76 2.70
CA TYR A 6 50.54 -3.66 2.92
C TYR A 6 49.78 -3.35 4.21
N VAL A 7 50.48 -3.01 5.29
CA VAL A 7 49.84 -2.59 6.55
C VAL A 7 49.06 -1.29 6.34
N ARG A 8 49.63 -0.31 5.63
CA ARG A 8 48.91 0.94 5.30
C ARG A 8 47.69 0.69 4.41
N SER A 9 47.79 -0.17 3.39
CA SER A 9 46.64 -0.49 2.53
C SER A 9 45.54 -1.24 3.29
N ALA A 10 45.91 -2.14 4.20
CA ALA A 10 44.95 -2.87 5.04
C ALA A 10 44.20 -1.92 6.00
N VAL A 11 44.89 -0.93 6.58
CA VAL A 11 44.27 0.09 7.43
C VAL A 11 43.28 0.96 6.64
N ILE A 12 43.64 1.37 5.42
CA ILE A 12 42.74 2.13 4.55
C ILE A 12 41.50 1.31 4.17
N LEU A 13 41.68 0.04 3.79
CA LEU A 13 40.56 -0.87 3.48
C LEU A 13 39.63 -1.07 4.68
N ALA A 14 40.18 -1.24 5.89
CA ALA A 14 39.39 -1.37 7.10
C ALA A 14 38.60 -0.09 7.43
N ALA A 15 39.20 1.09 7.23
CA ALA A 15 38.51 2.37 7.43
C ALA A 15 37.38 2.60 6.41
N VAL A 16 37.60 2.22 5.14
CA VAL A 16 36.57 2.27 4.09
C VAL A 16 35.43 1.29 4.39
N ALA A 17 35.74 0.06 4.80
CA ALA A 17 34.72 -0.92 5.17
C ALA A 17 33.86 -0.44 6.34
N ALA A 18 34.47 0.11 7.40
CA ALA A 18 33.76 0.66 8.54
C ALA A 18 32.83 1.83 8.16
N TYR A 19 33.29 2.71 7.25
CA TYR A 19 32.46 3.81 6.75
C TYR A 19 31.25 3.31 5.95
N LEU A 20 31.42 2.28 5.12
CA LEU A 20 30.33 1.69 4.34
C LEU A 20 29.31 0.97 5.25
N ASP A 21 29.78 0.26 6.28
CA ASP A 21 28.90 -0.39 7.26
C ASP A 21 28.05 0.64 8.05
N GLU A 22 28.68 1.74 8.50
CA GLU A 22 27.97 2.85 9.16
C GLU A 22 26.94 3.51 8.22
N GLU A 23 27.30 3.73 6.95
CA GLU A 23 26.40 4.30 5.94
C GLU A 23 25.22 3.38 5.67
N GLU A 24 25.45 2.06 5.57
CA GLU A 24 24.38 1.07 5.41
C GLU A 24 23.45 1.02 6.62
N GLU A 25 23.98 1.03 7.85
CA GLU A 25 23.18 1.07 9.07
C GLU A 25 22.30 2.31 9.14
N ASP A 26 22.86 3.49 8.85
CA ASP A 26 22.12 4.74 8.84
C ASP A 26 21.06 4.76 7.73
N ASN A 27 21.36 4.20 6.56
CA ASN A 27 20.39 4.05 5.48
C ASN A 27 19.27 3.08 5.88
N GLN A 28 19.56 1.98 6.58
CA GLN A 28 18.55 1.07 7.13
C GLN A 28 17.67 1.76 8.20
N ARG A 29 18.27 2.56 9.08
CA ARG A 29 17.55 3.36 10.08
C ARG A 29 16.62 4.37 9.41
N ARG A 30 17.08 5.05 8.35
CA ARG A 30 16.27 5.98 7.55
C ARG A 30 15.15 5.28 6.76
N ARG A 31 15.39 4.06 6.29
CA ARG A 31 14.43 3.24 5.53
C ARG A 31 13.39 2.52 6.40
N LYS A 32 13.56 2.50 7.72
CA LYS A 32 12.55 1.95 8.65
C LYS A 32 11.33 2.87 8.68
N HIS A 33 10.45 2.70 7.70
CA HIS A 33 9.07 3.16 7.79
C HIS A 33 8.46 2.57 9.08
N ARG A 34 7.93 3.44 9.95
CA ARG A 34 7.25 3.03 11.19
C ARG A 34 6.17 1.99 10.91
N PHE A 35 5.50 2.09 9.75
CA PHE A 35 4.55 1.11 9.26
C PHE A 35 4.63 1.01 7.73
N TRP A 36 4.77 -0.21 7.19
CA TRP A 36 4.57 -0.49 5.77
C TRP A 36 3.09 -0.34 5.37
N ILE A 37 2.20 -0.87 6.21
CA ILE A 37 0.74 -0.64 6.17
C ILE A 37 0.33 -0.19 7.56
N HIS A 38 -0.31 0.97 7.68
CA HIS A 38 -0.78 1.47 8.98
C HIS A 38 -1.84 0.51 9.56
N PRO A 39 -1.86 0.22 10.88
CA PRO A 39 -2.81 -0.72 11.49
C PRO A 39 -4.29 -0.44 11.18
N ILE A 40 -4.67 0.84 11.04
CA ILE A 40 -6.02 1.26 10.63
C ILE A 40 -6.37 0.71 9.24
N ILE A 41 -5.43 0.77 8.29
CA ILE A 41 -5.63 0.30 6.91
C ILE A 41 -5.56 -1.23 6.85
N ALA A 42 -4.72 -1.85 7.70
CA ALA A 42 -4.64 -3.31 7.80
C ALA A 42 -5.97 -3.94 8.24
N GLN A 43 -6.79 -3.21 9.00
CA GLN A 43 -8.11 -3.65 9.44
C GLN A 43 -9.25 -3.30 8.47
N ARG A 44 -8.97 -2.82 7.25
CA ARG A 44 -9.98 -2.38 6.27
C ARG A 44 -11.06 -3.43 5.99
N GLU A 45 -10.70 -4.70 5.92
CA GLU A 45 -11.69 -5.75 5.63
C GLU A 45 -12.71 -5.94 6.76
N VAL A 46 -12.32 -5.65 8.00
CA VAL A 46 -13.16 -5.86 9.19
C VAL A 46 -13.85 -4.56 9.62
N ARG A 47 -13.14 -3.43 9.54
CA ARG A 47 -13.57 -2.12 10.07
C ARG A 47 -13.71 -1.05 9.00
N GLY A 48 -13.37 -1.35 7.74
CA GLY A 48 -13.47 -0.40 6.65
C GLY A 48 -14.92 -0.07 6.36
N GLN A 49 -15.17 1.20 6.05
CA GLN A 49 -16.51 1.72 5.77
C GLN A 49 -17.21 0.90 4.68
N PHE A 50 -16.49 0.50 3.63
CA PHE A 50 -17.05 -0.33 2.56
C PHE A 50 -17.63 -1.66 3.07
N GLY A 51 -16.84 -2.42 3.85
CA GLY A 51 -17.25 -3.74 4.33
C GLY A 51 -18.46 -3.70 5.26
N VAL A 52 -18.64 -2.59 5.99
CA VAL A 52 -19.76 -2.40 6.91
C VAL A 52 -20.98 -1.81 6.19
N LEU A 53 -20.81 -0.79 5.36
CA LEU A 53 -21.90 0.06 4.87
C LEU A 53 -22.45 -0.38 3.51
N TYR A 54 -21.65 -1.01 2.65
CA TYR A 54 -22.04 -1.21 1.24
C TYR A 54 -23.29 -2.08 1.08
N ASN A 55 -23.37 -3.19 1.81
CA ASN A 55 -24.51 -4.10 1.73
C ASN A 55 -25.79 -3.44 2.26
N ASP A 56 -25.69 -2.66 3.35
CA ASP A 56 -26.80 -1.91 3.92
C ASP A 56 -27.31 -0.84 2.95
N LEU A 57 -26.39 -0.12 2.26
CA LEU A 57 -26.78 0.81 1.21
C LEU A 57 -27.52 0.08 0.09
N ARG A 58 -27.01 -1.05 -0.40
CA ARG A 58 -27.65 -1.78 -1.49
C ARG A 58 -29.03 -2.35 -1.13
N ALA A 59 -29.28 -2.64 0.15
CA ALA A 59 -30.58 -3.09 0.64
C ALA A 59 -31.64 -1.96 0.67
N HIS A 60 -31.21 -0.70 0.63
CA HIS A 60 -32.06 0.48 0.73
C HIS A 60 -31.80 1.43 -0.46
N GLU A 61 -32.56 1.27 -1.55
CA GLU A 61 -32.35 2.01 -2.80
C GLU A 61 -32.36 3.54 -2.61
N ASP A 62 -33.22 4.06 -1.74
CA ASP A 62 -33.26 5.49 -1.40
C ASP A 62 -31.96 5.97 -0.76
N LYS A 63 -31.38 5.16 0.15
CA LYS A 63 -30.09 5.46 0.78
C LYS A 63 -28.95 5.30 -0.21
N PHE A 64 -28.97 4.25 -1.02
CA PHE A 64 -28.00 4.05 -2.09
C PHE A 64 -27.95 5.25 -3.04
N PHE A 65 -29.11 5.70 -3.50
CA PHE A 65 -29.22 6.85 -4.40
C PHE A 65 -28.76 8.15 -3.73
N ASN A 66 -29.11 8.37 -2.45
CA ASN A 66 -28.63 9.54 -1.73
C ASN A 66 -27.10 9.53 -1.52
N TYR A 67 -26.52 8.34 -1.33
CA TYR A 67 -25.09 8.16 -1.15
C TYR A 67 -24.32 8.33 -2.46
N THR A 68 -24.70 7.61 -3.51
CA THR A 68 -23.96 7.51 -4.79
C THR A 68 -24.45 8.46 -5.89
N ARG A 69 -25.60 9.12 -5.68
CA ARG A 69 -26.34 9.92 -6.67
C ARG A 69 -26.76 9.15 -7.93
N MET A 70 -26.84 7.82 -7.85
CA MET A 70 -27.30 6.98 -8.95
C MET A 70 -28.12 5.78 -8.46
N SER A 71 -28.93 5.21 -9.37
CA SER A 71 -29.64 3.96 -9.08
C SER A 71 -28.65 2.80 -8.95
N ILE A 72 -29.04 1.74 -8.25
CA ILE A 72 -28.23 0.52 -8.15
C ILE A 72 -27.94 -0.05 -9.55
N ARG A 73 -28.93 -0.03 -10.45
CA ARG A 73 -28.75 -0.50 -11.83
C ARG A 73 -27.69 0.30 -12.58
N SER A 74 -27.76 1.63 -12.51
CA SER A 74 -26.78 2.52 -13.17
C SER A 74 -25.38 2.33 -12.60
N PHE A 75 -25.27 2.12 -11.28
CA PHE A 75 -24.01 1.81 -10.63
C PHE A 75 -23.44 0.48 -11.13
N ASP A 76 -24.26 -0.55 -11.26
CA ASP A 76 -23.83 -1.87 -11.71
C ASP A 76 -23.40 -1.86 -13.19
N GLU A 77 -24.13 -1.13 -14.04
CA GLU A 77 -23.75 -0.88 -15.44
C GLU A 77 -22.41 -0.15 -15.52
N LEU A 78 -22.22 0.91 -14.74
CA LEU A 78 -20.97 1.67 -14.69
C LEU A 78 -19.81 0.82 -14.17
N LEU A 79 -20.06 0.02 -13.14
CA LEU A 79 -19.08 -0.92 -12.58
C LEU A 79 -18.67 -1.94 -13.64
N ALA A 80 -19.60 -2.53 -14.39
CA ALA A 80 -19.29 -3.49 -15.44
C ALA A 80 -18.37 -2.89 -16.52
N LEU A 81 -18.60 -1.62 -16.90
CA LEU A 81 -17.76 -0.91 -17.88
C LEU A 81 -16.36 -0.58 -17.33
N LEU A 82 -16.26 -0.23 -16.05
CA LEU A 82 -15.02 0.26 -15.45
C LEU A 82 -14.21 -0.82 -14.72
N SER A 83 -14.80 -1.98 -14.41
CA SER A 83 -14.15 -3.03 -13.59
C SER A 83 -12.77 -3.41 -14.13
N SER A 84 -12.62 -3.62 -15.44
CA SER A 84 -11.33 -3.96 -16.05
C SER A 84 -10.24 -2.87 -15.89
N HIS A 85 -10.65 -1.61 -15.76
CA HIS A 85 -9.76 -0.46 -15.56
C HIS A 85 -9.50 -0.16 -14.07
N LEU A 86 -10.41 -0.60 -13.20
CA LEU A 86 -10.37 -0.36 -11.76
C LEU A 86 -9.79 -1.53 -10.96
N GLU A 87 -9.90 -2.76 -11.46
CA GLU A 87 -9.29 -3.91 -10.81
C GLU A 87 -7.77 -3.85 -10.92
N ARG A 88 -7.11 -4.27 -9.84
CA ARG A 88 -5.66 -4.48 -9.83
C ARG A 88 -5.37 -5.86 -9.28
N GLN A 89 -4.25 -6.42 -9.71
CA GLN A 89 -3.81 -7.73 -9.28
C GLN A 89 -3.52 -7.76 -7.77
N ASN A 90 -3.95 -8.83 -7.10
CA ASN A 90 -3.51 -9.11 -5.75
C ASN A 90 -2.05 -9.55 -5.75
N THR A 91 -1.25 -8.99 -4.83
CA THR A 91 0.15 -9.36 -4.65
C THR A 91 0.32 -10.08 -3.32
N SER A 92 1.45 -10.78 -3.16
CA SER A 92 1.84 -11.38 -1.88
C SER A 92 2.04 -10.34 -0.77
N PHE A 93 2.31 -9.08 -1.13
CA PHE A 93 2.56 -8.00 -0.18
C PHE A 93 1.27 -7.35 0.35
N ARG A 94 0.28 -7.14 -0.52
CA ARG A 94 -1.00 -6.50 -0.18
C ARG A 94 -2.11 -6.89 -1.17
N ARG A 95 -3.32 -7.08 -0.63
CA ARG A 95 -4.55 -7.20 -1.41
C ARG A 95 -4.96 -5.86 -2.04
N SER A 96 -5.33 -5.90 -3.31
CA SER A 96 -5.85 -4.74 -4.02
C SER A 96 -7.17 -4.26 -3.39
N ILE A 97 -7.52 -3.00 -3.65
CA ILE A 97 -8.85 -2.47 -3.40
C ILE A 97 -9.74 -2.93 -4.56
N PRO A 98 -10.84 -3.68 -4.31
CA PRO A 98 -11.76 -4.12 -5.36
C PRO A 98 -12.34 -2.95 -6.16
N ALA A 99 -12.67 -3.17 -7.44
CA ALA A 99 -13.24 -2.13 -8.29
C ALA A 99 -14.53 -1.52 -7.71
N VAL A 100 -15.39 -2.34 -7.13
CA VAL A 100 -16.62 -1.89 -6.47
C VAL A 100 -16.36 -0.92 -5.31
N GLU A 101 -15.37 -1.23 -4.47
CA GLU A 101 -14.96 -0.39 -3.34
C GLU A 101 -14.34 0.92 -3.84
N ARG A 102 -13.55 0.87 -4.91
CA ARG A 102 -12.99 2.08 -5.55
C ARG A 102 -14.09 2.97 -6.13
N LEU A 103 -15.08 2.37 -6.80
CA LEU A 103 -16.14 3.10 -7.47
C LEU A 103 -17.05 3.79 -6.45
N ILE A 104 -17.48 3.09 -5.41
CA ILE A 104 -18.40 3.67 -4.42
C ILE A 104 -17.76 4.77 -3.54
N ILE A 105 -16.45 4.75 -3.33
CA ILE A 105 -15.76 5.84 -2.63
C ILE A 105 -15.65 7.09 -3.50
N THR A 106 -15.70 6.93 -4.83
CA THR A 106 -15.53 8.03 -5.79
C THR A 106 -16.83 8.76 -6.10
N LEU A 107 -17.97 8.05 -6.08
CA LEU A 107 -19.31 8.56 -6.41
C LEU A 107 -19.98 9.21 -5.19
#